data_AF-D3FZM2-F1
#
_entry.id   AF-D3FZM2-F1
#
_cell.length_a   1.000
_cell.length_b   1.000
_cell.length_c   1.000
_cell.angle_alpha   90.00
_cell.angle_beta   90.00
_cell.angle_gamma   90.00
#
_symmetry.space_group_name_H-M   'P 1'
#
loop_
_entity.id
_entity.type
_entity.pdbx_description
1 polymer ?
#
loop_
_entity_poly.entity_id
_entity_poly.type
_entity_poly.pdbx_seq_one_letter_code
_entity_poly.pdbx_strand_id
1 'polypeptide(L)'
;MTAIVSSIGLKGLAGYVVQVEVHISSGTESMVIVGLPDASVKESKERVLSALHSFDCDVTDEKIVVNLSPAEQKKNGPLFDLAMAVAVLKEKGQVKGVVDEGTALC
;
A
#
# COMPACT_ATOMS: atom_id res chain seq x y z
N MET A 1 0.20 13.23 8.64
CA MET A 1 0.96 13.48 7.40
C MET A 1 0.95 12.16 6.70
N THR A 2 0.24 12.02 5.59
CA THR A 2 0.00 10.73 4.94
C THR A 2 1.29 10.16 4.36
N ALA A 3 1.59 8.90 4.66
CA ALA A 3 2.74 8.19 4.14
C ALA A 3 2.54 7.87 2.65
N ILE A 4 3.50 8.31 1.83
CA ILE A 4 3.55 8.01 0.41
C ILE A 4 4.79 7.15 0.14
N VAL A 5 4.59 6.05 -0.59
CA VAL A 5 5.64 5.13 -1.02
C VAL A 5 5.45 4.83 -2.50
N SER A 6 6.54 4.90 -3.28
CA SER A 6 6.51 4.61 -4.71
C SER A 6 6.57 3.11 -4.98
N SER A 7 5.87 2.68 -6.02
CA SER A 7 5.84 1.32 -6.57
C SER A 7 5.79 1.38 -8.11
N ILE A 8 5.80 0.24 -8.77
CA ILE A 8 5.73 0.14 -10.24
C ILE A 8 4.49 -0.66 -10.63
N GLY A 9 3.64 -0.05 -11.45
CA GLY A 9 2.57 -0.74 -12.17
C GLY A 9 3.02 -1.12 -13.59
N LEU A 10 2.40 -2.14 -14.16
CA LEU A 10 2.66 -2.57 -15.53
C LEU A 10 1.47 -2.26 -16.45
N LYS A 11 1.77 -1.69 -17.62
CA LYS A 11 0.85 -1.46 -18.73
C LYS A 11 1.43 -2.14 -19.98
N GLY A 12 1.04 -3.39 -20.20
CA GLY A 12 1.68 -4.24 -21.20
C GLY A 12 3.13 -4.51 -20.81
N LEU A 13 4.08 -4.09 -21.66
CA LEU A 13 5.53 -4.20 -21.39
C LEU A 13 6.14 -2.93 -20.77
N ALA A 14 5.35 -1.86 -20.61
CA ALA A 14 5.82 -0.61 -20.04
C ALA A 14 5.52 -0.55 -18.54
N GLY A 15 6.52 -0.16 -17.74
CA GLY A 15 6.34 0.21 -16.33
C GLY A 15 5.88 1.66 -16.18
N TYR A 16 5.08 1.94 -15.17
CA TYR A 16 4.72 3.29 -14.76
C TYR A 16 4.79 3.40 -13.24
N VAL A 17 5.13 4.58 -12.74
CA VAL A 17 5.21 4.82 -11.29
C VAL A 17 3.81 4.84 -10.70
N VAL A 18 3.63 4.09 -9.63
CA VAL A 18 2.41 4.09 -8.80
C VAL A 18 2.78 4.66 -7.44
N GLN A 19 2.07 5.69 -6.99
CA GLN A 19 2.18 6.17 -5.62
C GLN A 19 1.14 5.44 -4.76
N VAL A 20 1.64 4.80 -3.70
CA VAL A 20 0.85 4.15 -2.66
C VAL A 20 0.76 5.12 -1.49
N GLU A 21 -0.43 5.68 -1.31
CA GLU A 21 -0.73 6.59 -0.22
C GLU A 21 -1.60 5.86 0.82
N VAL A 22 -1.20 5.93 2.09
CA VAL A 22 -1.91 5.24 3.18
C VAL A 22 -2.41 6.22 4.21
N HIS A 23 -3.72 6.17 4.47
CA HIS A 23 -4.36 6.91 5.54
C HIS A 23 -4.92 5.94 6.59
N ILE A 24 -4.61 6.21 7.86
CA ILE A 24 -5.07 5.42 9.01
C ILE A 24 -5.99 6.28 9.87
N SER A 25 -7.12 5.72 10.25
CA SER A 25 -8.12 6.36 11.11
C SER A 25 -8.69 5.36 12.11
N SER A 26 -9.17 5.82 13.25
CA SER A 26 -9.80 4.93 14.23
C SER A 26 -11.12 4.36 13.70
N GLY A 27 -11.39 3.08 13.91
CA GLY A 27 -12.62 2.41 13.47
C GLY A 27 -12.48 0.90 13.52
N THR A 28 -13.45 0.12 13.01
CA THR A 28 -13.26 -1.35 12.95
C THR A 28 -12.09 -1.71 12.04
N GLU A 29 -11.26 -2.69 12.46
CA GLU A 29 -10.14 -3.21 11.68
C GLU A 29 -10.59 -3.50 10.24
N SER A 30 -10.09 -2.71 9.30
CA SER A 30 -10.46 -2.84 7.89
C SER A 30 -9.42 -2.21 7.00
N MET A 31 -9.18 -2.84 5.85
CA MET A 31 -8.32 -2.29 4.80
C MET A 31 -9.11 -2.17 3.50
N VAL A 32 -9.10 -0.96 2.91
CA VAL A 32 -9.75 -0.65 1.64
C VAL A 32 -8.72 -0.14 0.64
N ILE A 33 -8.68 -0.74 -0.54
CA ILE A 33 -7.78 -0.35 -1.62
C ILE A 33 -8.58 0.34 -2.73
N VAL A 34 -8.19 1.55 -3.11
CA VAL A 34 -8.82 2.38 -4.15
C VAL A 34 -7.82 2.76 -5.25
N GLY A 35 -8.32 3.16 -6.42
CA GLY A 35 -7.49 3.50 -7.59
C GLY A 35 -7.46 2.42 -8.68
N LEU A 36 -8.61 1.82 -8.99
CA LEU A 36 -8.79 0.74 -9.98
C LEU A 36 -7.93 -0.53 -9.73
N PRO A 37 -8.00 -1.14 -8.53
CA PRO A 37 -7.36 -2.43 -8.26
C PRO A 37 -8.11 -3.59 -8.93
N ASP A 38 -7.36 -4.54 -9.49
CA ASP A 38 -7.89 -5.84 -9.93
C ASP A 38 -8.16 -6.78 -8.73
N ALA A 39 -8.54 -8.03 -9.03
CA ALA A 39 -8.81 -9.03 -7.99
C ALA A 39 -7.57 -9.36 -7.15
N SER A 40 -6.41 -9.53 -7.79
CA SER A 40 -5.16 -9.85 -7.11
C SER A 40 -4.71 -8.73 -6.17
N VAL A 41 -4.85 -7.48 -6.60
CA VAL A 41 -4.59 -6.30 -5.78
C VAL A 41 -5.56 -6.25 -4.60
N LYS A 42 -6.84 -6.55 -4.79
CA LYS A 42 -7.82 -6.60 -3.69
C LYS A 42 -7.52 -7.69 -2.67
N GLU A 43 -7.03 -8.85 -3.10
CA GLU A 43 -6.58 -9.93 -2.20
C GLU A 43 -5.31 -9.57 -1.42
N SER A 44 -4.51 -8.62 -1.93
CA SER A 44 -3.34 -8.10 -1.22
C SER A 44 -3.66 -7.56 0.15
N LYS A 45 -4.88 -7.07 0.38
CA LYS A 45 -5.29 -6.59 1.71
C LYS A 45 -5.06 -7.64 2.79
N GLU A 46 -5.36 -8.92 2.50
CA GLU A 46 -5.21 -10.00 3.47
C GLU A 46 -3.74 -10.38 3.66
N ARG A 47 -2.96 -10.37 2.57
CA ARG A 47 -1.51 -10.62 2.62
C ARG A 47 -0.76 -9.54 3.39
N VAL A 48 -1.11 -8.28 3.16
CA VAL A 48 -0.53 -7.12 3.85
C VAL A 48 -0.93 -7.12 5.31
N LEU A 49 -2.22 -7.31 5.65
CA LEU A 49 -2.64 -7.42 7.06
C LEU A 49 -1.93 -8.56 7.78
N SER A 50 -1.84 -9.75 7.16
CA SER A 50 -1.10 -10.88 7.74
C SER A 50 0.37 -10.56 8.00
N ALA A 51 1.01 -9.84 7.07
CA ALA A 51 2.39 -9.41 7.22
C ALA A 51 2.55 -8.40 8.36
N LEU A 52 1.66 -7.39 8.46
CA LEU A 52 1.68 -6.39 9.52
C LEU A 52 1.52 -7.04 10.90
N HIS A 53 0.58 -7.98 11.04
CA HIS A 53 0.39 -8.77 12.26
C HIS A 53 1.64 -9.57 12.63
N SER A 54 2.36 -10.10 11.62
CA SER A 54 3.62 -10.84 11.85
C SER A 54 4.80 -9.94 12.27
N PHE A 55 4.69 -8.62 12.03
CA PHE A 55 5.68 -7.62 12.43
C PHE A 55 5.30 -6.90 13.75
N ASP A 56 4.35 -7.42 14.51
CA ASP A 56 3.81 -6.79 15.73
C ASP A 56 3.31 -5.34 15.48
N CYS A 57 2.85 -5.06 14.26
CA CYS A 57 2.18 -3.81 13.92
C CYS A 57 0.71 -3.90 14.31
N ASP A 58 0.37 -3.35 15.47
CA ASP A 58 -1.02 -3.31 15.95
C ASP A 58 -1.87 -2.42 15.05
N VAL A 59 -2.79 -3.04 14.31
CA VAL A 59 -3.81 -2.40 13.46
C VAL A 59 -5.23 -2.66 13.98
N THR A 60 -5.34 -3.13 15.23
CA THR A 60 -6.62 -3.34 15.90
C THR A 60 -7.33 -2.01 16.04
N ASP A 61 -8.64 -1.99 15.77
CA ASP A 61 -9.45 -0.78 15.79
C ASP A 61 -8.94 0.34 14.86
N GLU A 62 -8.31 -0.04 13.74
CA GLU A 62 -7.88 0.88 12.69
C GLU A 62 -8.53 0.59 11.33
N LYS A 63 -9.03 1.65 10.70
CA LYS A 63 -9.43 1.67 9.30
C LYS A 63 -8.30 2.23 8.45
N ILE A 64 -7.75 1.38 7.61
CA ILE A 64 -6.67 1.67 6.67
C ILE A 64 -7.24 1.88 5.27
N VAL A 65 -6.99 3.05 4.69
CA VAL A 65 -7.34 3.36 3.31
C VAL A 65 -6.07 3.50 2.50
N VAL A 66 -5.92 2.63 1.49
CA VAL A 66 -4.82 2.63 0.55
C VAL A 66 -5.28 3.22 -0.77
N ASN A 67 -4.68 4.33 -1.20
CA ASN A 67 -4.94 4.95 -2.48
C ASN A 67 -3.78 4.68 -3.44
N LEU A 68 -4.08 4.10 -4.60
CA LEU A 68 -3.12 3.80 -5.66
C LEU A 68 -3.26 4.84 -6.78
N SER A 69 -2.32 5.78 -6.84
CA SER A 69 -2.26 6.81 -7.88
C SER A 69 -1.27 6.39 -8.98
N PRO A 70 -1.57 6.57 -10.28
CA PRO A 70 -2.62 7.42 -10.82
C PRO A 70 -3.92 6.64 -11.10
N ALA A 71 -5.06 7.16 -10.64
CA ALA A 71 -6.32 6.41 -10.51
C ALA A 71 -6.96 5.96 -11.84
N GLU A 72 -6.55 6.53 -12.98
CA GLU A 72 -7.04 6.18 -14.31
C GLU A 72 -6.39 4.91 -14.90
N GLN A 73 -5.28 4.45 -14.31
CA GLN A 73 -4.61 3.24 -14.73
C GLN A 73 -4.99 2.06 -13.82
N LYS A 74 -5.29 0.91 -14.43
CA LYS A 74 -5.58 -0.33 -13.69
C LYS A 74 -4.31 -0.86 -13.01
N LYS A 75 -4.43 -1.18 -11.73
CA LYS A 75 -3.36 -1.83 -10.95
C LYS A 75 -3.64 -3.33 -10.96
N ASN A 76 -2.71 -4.08 -11.55
CA ASN A 76 -2.87 -5.51 -11.75
C ASN A 76 -1.76 -6.28 -11.03
N GLY A 77 -2.12 -7.42 -10.45
CA GLY A 77 -1.18 -8.31 -9.76
C GLY A 77 -0.71 -7.81 -8.39
N PRO A 78 0.11 -8.61 -7.69
CA PRO A 78 0.49 -8.37 -6.28
C PRO A 78 1.69 -7.43 -6.10
N LEU A 79 2.10 -6.70 -7.14
CA LEU A 79 3.32 -5.86 -7.15
C LEU A 79 3.29 -4.67 -6.18
N PHE A 80 2.19 -4.46 -5.46
CA PHE A 80 2.03 -3.32 -4.58
C PHE A 80 2.12 -3.72 -3.10
N ASP A 81 2.18 -5.03 -2.80
CA ASP A 81 2.10 -5.57 -1.43
C ASP A 81 3.17 -4.96 -0.52
N LEU A 82 4.42 -4.95 -0.97
CA LEU A 82 5.53 -4.39 -0.20
C LEU A 82 5.37 -2.89 0.01
N ALA A 83 5.02 -2.15 -1.04
CA ALA A 83 4.81 -0.71 -0.94
C ALA A 83 3.65 -0.35 0.01
N MET A 84 2.56 -1.11 -0.02
CA MET A 84 1.43 -0.96 0.91
C MET A 84 1.85 -1.23 2.35
N ALA A 85 2.54 -2.35 2.62
CA ALA A 85 3.02 -2.68 3.96
C ALA A 85 3.97 -1.61 4.51
N VAL A 86 4.95 -1.18 3.71
CA VAL A 86 5.90 -0.14 4.12
C VAL A 86 5.19 1.20 4.36
N ALA A 87 4.21 1.56 3.53
CA ALA A 87 3.44 2.80 3.72
C ALA A 87 2.64 2.76 5.04
N VAL A 88 2.00 1.63 5.37
CA VAL A 88 1.34 1.45 6.68
C VAL A 88 2.33 1.59 7.84
N LEU A 89 3.46 0.87 7.78
CA LEU A 89 4.48 0.92 8.84
C LEU A 89 5.07 2.33 9.01
N LYS A 90 5.21 3.10 7.93
CA LYS A 90 5.64 4.51 7.97
C LYS A 90 4.57 5.42 8.59
N GLU A 91 3.30 5.27 8.23
CA GLU A 91 2.20 6.05 8.82
C GLU A 91 2.08 5.77 10.33
N LYS A 92 2.34 4.52 10.75
CA LYS A 92 2.41 4.09 12.16
C LYS A 92 3.69 4.53 12.88
N GLY A 93 4.66 5.11 12.16
CA GLY A 93 5.95 5.55 12.72
C GLY A 93 6.90 4.42 13.13
N GLN A 94 6.62 3.16 12.73
CA GLN A 94 7.47 2.00 13.01
C GLN A 94 8.70 1.93 12.09
N VAL A 95 8.60 2.50 10.88
CA VAL A 95 9.72 2.64 9.95
C VAL A 95 10.06 4.12 9.76
N LYS A 96 11.31 4.48 10.04
CA LYS A 96 11.84 5.86 9.86
C LYS A 96 12.80 5.98 8.67
N GLY A 97 13.04 4.89 7.96
CA GLY A 97 13.90 4.88 6.78
C GLY A 97 13.37 5.81 5.68
N VAL A 98 14.28 6.52 5.03
CA VAL A 98 13.96 7.30 3.84
C VAL A 98 13.86 6.33 2.66
N VAL A 99 12.76 6.40 1.93
CA VAL A 99 12.65 5.76 0.61
C VAL A 99 12.99 6.88 -0.37
N ASP A 100 14.15 6.79 -1.01
CA ASP A 100 14.58 7.79 -1.99
C ASP A 100 13.56 7.95 -3.12
N GLU A 101 13.42 9.16 -3.68
CA GLU A 101 12.45 9.45 -4.75
C GLU A 101 12.66 8.59 -6.01
N GLY A 102 13.87 8.07 -6.23
CA GLY A 102 14.20 7.15 -7.32
C GLY A 102 13.94 5.67 -7.01
N THR A 103 13.46 5.33 -5.82
CA THR A 103 13.22 3.95 -5.39
C THR A 103 11.75 3.61 -5.47
N ALA A 104 11.42 2.49 -6.12
CA ALA A 104 10.08 1.94 -6.15
C ALA A 104 10.10 0.50 -5.59
N LEU A 105 9.14 0.20 -4.72
CA LEU A 105 9.03 -1.09 -4.05
C LEU A 105 7.96 -1.94 -4.75
N CYS A 106 8.32 -3.17 -5.12
CA CYS A 106 7.44 -4.15 -5.77
C CYS A 106 7.29 -5.42 -4.93
#